data_AF-A0A6J2Y560-F1
#
_entry.id   AF-A0A6J2Y560-F1
#
_cell.length_a   1.000
_cell.length_b   1.000
_cell.length_c   1.000
_cell.angle_alpha   90.00
_cell.angle_beta   90.00
_cell.angle_gamma   90.00
#
_symmetry.space_group_name_H-M   'P 1'
#
loop_
_entity.id
_entity.type
_entity.pdbx_description
1 polymer ?
#
loop_
_entity_poly.entity_id
_entity_poly.type
_entity_poly.pdbx_seq_one_letter_code
_entity_poly.pdbx_strand_id
1 'polypeptide(L)'
;MNPMSTLLNHTTAGYKIDQGNGKRLNHLLYMDDLKLYGETPSKLNYLIETVQVFSMDIRMSFGFDKCATVNIKRGKIEDRQQVICNIKQLAPKDTYRYLGLAQNSTIDHTTIKREIREKYNTRLMKLLNTKLSGYNLIKAINAWAIPVLTYSFGVVKWSNTDLEDLDRLTRRQLTKFRNLHTNSSVCRLYVPRRMGGRGLLNIKDLCLKQENGMRQRFMSSSCAIMRLIVAQDKGYTPLNLSCRNRIDKPISIEERVAGWKNGALHGRYPKSLQSEGVDLHSSLAWLKDGKLFPETEGFMMAIQDGVMRTRNYEKNILKQDVVDVCRKCSMRGETIEHITSGCSTLADNAYLGRHNQLAKIIHQQLAIKSELLSKTSPPYYKYSPQPVLESRDTVLYWDRPIITDRTVDHNRPDILFIDKINKTGVIIDIAVPLSRRIKQTETDKITKYENLSYDLKNVWNLKTVKILPFVISVEGIISTEFQKNLKEINLPCSIAKVGQRAVLLQTCHIVRKFLN
;
A
#
# COMPACT_ATOMS: atom_id res chain seq x y z
N MET A 1 -25.48 6.41 -33.48
CA MET A 1 -26.73 6.12 -32.75
C MET A 1 -27.18 4.72 -33.10
N ASN A 2 -27.75 3.96 -32.17
CA ASN A 2 -28.23 2.59 -32.41
C ASN A 2 -29.61 2.63 -33.11
N PRO A 3 -29.79 2.03 -34.31
CA PRO A 3 -31.03 2.11 -35.08
C PRO A 3 -32.28 1.59 -34.32
N MET A 4 -32.12 0.52 -33.53
CA MET A 4 -33.20 -0.03 -32.70
C MET A 4 -33.63 0.98 -31.64
N SER A 5 -32.66 1.65 -31.00
CA SER A 5 -32.95 2.68 -29.99
C SER A 5 -33.68 3.87 -30.61
N THR A 6 -33.28 4.29 -31.82
CA THR A 6 -33.99 5.33 -32.57
C THR A 6 -35.43 4.93 -32.87
N LEU A 7 -35.66 3.72 -33.39
CA LEU A 7 -36.98 3.19 -33.70
C LEU A 7 -37.88 3.19 -32.45
N LEU A 8 -37.38 2.65 -31.34
CA LEU A 8 -38.10 2.61 -30.07
C LEU A 8 -38.43 4.02 -29.56
N ASN A 9 -37.53 4.98 -29.70
CA ASN A 9 -37.75 6.38 -29.27
C ASN A 9 -38.82 7.12 -30.09
N HIS A 10 -39.11 6.68 -31.32
CA HIS A 10 -40.23 7.19 -32.11
C HIS A 10 -41.57 6.58 -31.73
N THR A 11 -41.59 5.49 -30.96
CA THR A 11 -42.85 4.89 -30.50
C THR A 11 -43.49 5.71 -29.38
N THR A 12 -44.83 5.74 -29.34
CA THR A 12 -45.56 6.35 -28.22
C THR A 12 -45.67 5.39 -27.02
N ALA A 13 -45.32 4.12 -27.19
CA ALA A 13 -45.33 3.12 -26.13
C ALA A 13 -44.16 3.32 -25.17
N GLY A 14 -44.44 3.28 -23.86
CA GLY A 14 -43.44 3.47 -22.83
C GLY A 14 -44.06 3.66 -21.45
N TYR A 15 -43.26 3.49 -20.41
CA TYR A 15 -43.65 3.72 -19.02
C TYR A 15 -43.47 5.19 -18.63
N LYS A 16 -44.47 5.81 -18.01
CA LYS A 16 -44.40 7.20 -17.54
C LYS A 16 -43.72 7.26 -16.17
N ILE A 17 -42.58 7.94 -16.10
CA ILE A 17 -41.82 8.09 -14.84
C ILE A 17 -42.41 9.20 -13.95
N ASP A 18 -43.02 10.22 -14.55
CA ASP A 18 -43.61 11.36 -13.86
C ASP A 18 -44.99 11.67 -14.48
N GLN A 19 -45.95 12.06 -13.65
CA GLN A 19 -47.29 12.45 -14.10
C GLN A 19 -47.28 13.84 -14.77
N GLY A 20 -46.30 14.71 -14.45
CA GLY A 20 -46.27 16.10 -14.94
C GLY A 20 -45.48 16.37 -16.23
N ASN A 21 -44.45 15.57 -16.56
CA ASN A 21 -43.47 15.92 -17.61
C ASN A 21 -43.62 15.17 -18.95
N GLY A 22 -44.65 14.32 -19.12
CA GLY A 22 -44.98 13.65 -20.40
C GLY A 22 -43.94 12.67 -20.97
N LYS A 23 -42.71 12.63 -20.46
CA LYS A 23 -41.61 11.78 -20.94
C LYS A 23 -41.78 10.34 -20.51
N ARG A 24 -41.61 9.44 -21.46
CA ARG A 24 -41.78 7.98 -21.31
C ARG A 24 -40.42 7.29 -21.40
N LEU A 25 -40.20 6.29 -20.56
CA LEU A 25 -39.10 5.35 -20.68
C LEU A 25 -39.64 4.10 -21.36
N ASN A 26 -39.12 3.79 -22.52
CA ASN A 26 -39.49 2.64 -23.36
C ASN A 26 -38.47 1.51 -23.24
N HIS A 27 -37.18 1.82 -23.12
CA HIS A 27 -36.12 0.81 -23.09
C HIS A 27 -34.84 1.24 -22.35
N LEU A 28 -34.07 0.24 -21.91
CA LEU A 28 -32.64 0.32 -21.62
C LEU A 28 -31.93 -0.67 -22.54
N LEU A 29 -30.85 -0.23 -23.17
CA LEU A 29 -30.08 -1.06 -24.09
C LEU A 29 -28.60 -0.98 -23.73
N TYR A 30 -27.99 -2.14 -23.55
CA TYR A 30 -26.55 -2.27 -23.35
C TYR A 30 -26.04 -3.43 -24.19
N MET A 31 -25.35 -3.13 -25.30
CA MET A 31 -24.96 -4.11 -26.31
C MET A 31 -26.16 -4.93 -26.81
N ASP A 32 -26.22 -6.23 -26.54
CA ASP A 32 -27.28 -7.18 -26.86
C ASP A 32 -28.37 -7.26 -25.78
N ASP A 33 -28.08 -6.83 -24.54
CA ASP A 33 -29.04 -6.81 -23.44
C ASP A 33 -30.04 -5.65 -23.61
N LEU A 34 -31.29 -5.99 -23.96
CA LEU A 34 -32.41 -5.06 -24.09
C LEU A 34 -33.43 -5.29 -22.97
N LYS A 35 -33.83 -4.20 -22.29
CA LYS A 35 -34.91 -4.20 -21.31
C LYS A 35 -35.99 -3.22 -21.73
N LEU A 36 -37.22 -3.71 -21.91
CA LEU A 36 -38.37 -2.91 -22.36
C LEU A 36 -39.30 -2.53 -21.21
N TYR A 37 -39.97 -1.40 -21.32
CA TYR A 37 -40.85 -0.82 -20.32
C TYR A 37 -42.17 -0.36 -20.96
N GLY A 38 -43.29 -0.97 -20.56
CA GLY A 38 -44.63 -0.59 -20.98
C GLY A 38 -45.51 -0.17 -19.80
N GLU A 39 -46.37 0.83 -20.00
CA GLU A 39 -47.39 1.23 -19.01
C GLU A 39 -48.51 0.19 -18.87
N THR A 40 -48.78 -0.57 -19.94
CA THR A 40 -49.77 -1.65 -19.98
C THR A 40 -49.20 -2.86 -20.72
N PRO A 41 -49.72 -4.08 -20.49
CA PRO A 41 -49.30 -5.28 -21.23
C PRO A 41 -49.39 -5.12 -22.75
N SER A 42 -50.45 -4.49 -23.27
CA SER A 42 -50.62 -4.23 -24.70
C SER A 42 -49.53 -3.32 -25.27
N LYS A 43 -49.12 -2.27 -24.53
CA LYS A 43 -48.03 -1.39 -24.94
C LYS A 43 -46.67 -2.10 -24.88
N LEU A 44 -46.46 -2.99 -23.92
CA LEU A 44 -45.26 -3.82 -23.87
C LEU A 44 -45.20 -4.77 -25.07
N ASN A 45 -46.32 -5.40 -25.42
CA ASN A 45 -46.42 -6.28 -26.59
C ASN A 45 -46.07 -5.54 -27.89
N TYR A 46 -46.59 -4.33 -28.06
CA TYR A 46 -46.24 -3.47 -29.20
C TYR A 46 -44.73 -3.17 -29.30
N LEU A 47 -44.07 -2.93 -28.16
CA LEU A 47 -42.61 -2.74 -28.13
C LEU A 47 -41.86 -4.03 -28.51
N ILE A 48 -42.34 -5.19 -28.05
CA ILE A 48 -41.75 -6.50 -28.40
C ILE A 48 -41.88 -6.76 -29.89
N GLU A 49 -43.07 -6.55 -30.47
CA GLU A 49 -43.31 -6.69 -31.91
C GLU A 49 -42.41 -5.78 -32.74
N THR A 50 -42.26 -4.52 -32.32
CA THR A 50 -41.35 -3.55 -32.97
C THR A 50 -39.90 -4.07 -32.98
N VAL A 51 -39.44 -4.63 -31.86
CA VAL A 51 -38.10 -5.21 -31.75
C VAL A 51 -37.98 -6.49 -32.58
N GLN A 52 -39.02 -7.32 -32.65
CA GLN A 52 -39.03 -8.55 -33.43
C GLN A 52 -38.94 -8.26 -34.93
N VAL A 53 -39.72 -7.30 -35.44
CA VAL A 53 -39.65 -6.86 -36.84
C VAL A 53 -38.25 -6.34 -37.15
N PHE A 54 -37.72 -5.45 -36.31
CA PHE A 54 -36.36 -4.95 -36.50
C PHE A 54 -35.31 -6.06 -36.48
N SER A 55 -35.45 -7.05 -35.58
CA SER A 55 -34.54 -8.20 -35.48
C SER A 55 -34.61 -9.08 -36.73
N MET A 56 -35.81 -9.29 -37.30
CA MET A 56 -36.01 -10.01 -38.56
C MET A 56 -35.35 -9.29 -39.74
N ASP A 57 -35.50 -7.96 -39.82
CA ASP A 57 -34.91 -7.15 -40.88
C ASP A 57 -33.38 -7.27 -40.91
N ILE A 58 -32.74 -7.29 -39.73
CA ILE A 58 -31.29 -7.46 -39.58
C ILE A 58 -30.86 -8.93 -39.52
N ARG A 59 -31.79 -9.88 -39.70
CA ARG A 59 -31.59 -11.33 -39.65
C ARG A 59 -30.96 -11.84 -38.35
N MET A 60 -31.28 -11.23 -37.21
CA MET A 60 -30.90 -11.70 -35.88
C MET A 60 -32.00 -12.56 -35.26
N SER A 61 -31.62 -13.72 -34.73
CA SER A 61 -32.53 -14.62 -34.00
C SER A 61 -32.84 -14.07 -32.62
N PHE A 62 -34.13 -14.00 -32.27
CA PHE A 62 -34.58 -13.55 -30.95
C PHE A 62 -34.53 -14.71 -29.94
N GLY A 63 -33.72 -14.57 -28.89
CA GLY A 63 -33.54 -15.59 -27.84
C GLY A 63 -34.65 -15.57 -26.79
N PHE A 64 -35.89 -15.87 -27.20
CA PHE A 64 -37.07 -15.85 -26.32
C PHE A 64 -36.93 -16.75 -25.08
N ASP A 65 -36.14 -17.81 -25.18
CA ASP A 65 -35.81 -18.75 -24.09
C ASP A 65 -35.10 -18.08 -22.90
N LYS A 66 -34.36 -17.00 -23.16
CA LYS A 66 -33.63 -16.22 -22.15
C LYS A 66 -34.40 -15.00 -21.67
N CYS A 67 -35.50 -14.65 -22.34
CA CYS A 67 -36.31 -13.50 -21.99
C CYS A 67 -37.22 -13.82 -20.78
N ALA A 68 -37.54 -12.78 -20.01
CA ALA A 68 -38.52 -12.88 -18.95
C ALA A 68 -39.36 -11.59 -18.86
N THR A 69 -40.63 -11.72 -18.48
CA THR A 69 -41.54 -10.59 -18.24
C THR A 69 -41.88 -10.46 -16.76
N VAL A 70 -42.13 -9.23 -16.31
CA VAL A 70 -42.61 -8.95 -14.96
C VAL A 70 -43.69 -7.89 -15.03
N ASN A 71 -44.83 -8.15 -14.38
CA ASN A 71 -45.93 -7.21 -14.28
C ASN A 71 -46.02 -6.67 -12.85
N ILE A 72 -45.86 -5.36 -12.68
CA ILE A 72 -45.82 -4.70 -11.38
C ILE A 72 -46.98 -3.69 -11.30
N LYS A 73 -47.92 -3.93 -10.38
CA LYS A 73 -49.04 -3.03 -10.13
C LYS A 73 -49.01 -2.54 -8.69
N ARG A 74 -48.97 -1.21 -8.50
CA ARG A 74 -48.89 -0.57 -7.16
C ARG A 74 -47.77 -1.17 -6.27
N GLY A 75 -46.63 -1.51 -6.88
CA GLY A 75 -45.46 -2.06 -6.18
C GLY A 75 -45.53 -3.56 -5.86
N LYS A 76 -46.60 -4.27 -6.25
CA LYS A 76 -46.71 -5.73 -6.10
C LYS A 76 -46.61 -6.41 -7.47
N ILE A 77 -45.94 -7.55 -7.50
CA ILE A 77 -45.86 -8.40 -8.68
C ILE A 77 -47.19 -9.15 -8.78
N GLU A 78 -47.91 -8.95 -9.89
CA GLU A 78 -49.12 -9.72 -10.16
C GLU A 78 -48.74 -10.99 -10.92
N ASP A 79 -49.01 -12.14 -10.31
CA ASP A 79 -48.88 -13.45 -10.94
C ASP A 79 -50.17 -13.80 -11.69
N ARG A 80 -50.48 -13.01 -12.71
CA ARG A 80 -51.51 -13.39 -13.70
C ARG A 80 -50.77 -13.94 -14.89
N GLN A 81 -50.99 -15.22 -15.22
CA GLN A 81 -50.46 -15.92 -16.41
C GLN A 81 -50.96 -15.26 -17.72
N GLN A 82 -50.58 -14.03 -17.98
CA GLN A 82 -50.73 -13.41 -19.29
C GLN A 82 -49.50 -13.81 -20.09
N VAL A 83 -49.67 -14.81 -20.95
CA VAL A 83 -48.63 -15.23 -21.89
C VAL A 83 -48.43 -14.12 -22.91
N ILE A 84 -47.36 -13.34 -22.75
CA ILE A 84 -46.89 -12.36 -23.74
C ILE A 84 -45.87 -13.09 -24.60
N CYS A 85 -46.20 -13.39 -25.86
CA CYS A 85 -45.29 -13.97 -26.86
C CYS A 85 -44.48 -15.20 -26.38
N ASN A 86 -45.08 -16.10 -25.59
CA ASN A 86 -44.41 -17.28 -25.01
C ASN A 86 -43.20 -16.98 -24.10
N ILE A 87 -43.04 -15.74 -23.61
CA ILE A 87 -41.98 -15.36 -22.69
C ILE A 87 -42.37 -15.72 -21.25
N LYS A 88 -41.46 -16.33 -20.50
CA LYS A 88 -41.69 -16.71 -19.09
C LYS A 88 -41.97 -15.47 -18.22
N GLN A 89 -43.02 -15.53 -17.43
CA GLN A 89 -43.30 -14.52 -16.40
C GLN A 89 -42.56 -14.86 -15.09
N LEU A 90 -41.92 -13.87 -14.48
CA LEU A 90 -41.21 -14.03 -13.21
C LEU A 90 -42.20 -14.05 -12.04
N ALA A 91 -42.10 -15.08 -11.21
CA ALA A 91 -42.83 -15.13 -9.95
C ALA A 91 -42.26 -14.11 -8.94
N PRO A 92 -42.99 -13.77 -7.86
CA PRO A 92 -42.51 -12.83 -6.84
C PRO A 92 -41.19 -13.21 -6.16
N LYS A 93 -40.85 -14.50 -6.12
CA LYS A 93 -39.61 -15.03 -5.53
C LYS A 93 -38.49 -15.25 -6.56
N ASP A 94 -38.81 -15.22 -7.85
CA ASP A 94 -37.81 -15.39 -8.90
C ASP A 94 -36.95 -14.13 -9.01
N THR A 95 -35.76 -14.27 -9.60
CA THR A 95 -34.92 -13.11 -9.93
C THR A 95 -34.39 -13.25 -11.33
N TYR A 96 -34.26 -12.12 -12.03
CA TYR A 96 -33.66 -12.03 -13.35
C TYR A 96 -32.34 -11.27 -13.27
N ARG A 97 -31.29 -11.81 -13.89
CA ARG A 97 -29.96 -11.20 -13.86
C ARG A 97 -29.82 -10.23 -15.03
N TYR A 98 -29.77 -8.93 -14.75
CA TYR A 98 -29.50 -7.89 -15.75
C TYR A 98 -28.16 -7.20 -15.44
N LEU A 99 -27.25 -7.18 -16.41
CA LEU A 99 -25.88 -6.65 -16.27
C LEU A 99 -25.08 -7.24 -15.09
N GLY A 100 -25.43 -8.46 -14.65
CA GLY A 100 -24.77 -9.14 -13.52
C GLY A 100 -25.43 -8.93 -12.15
N LEU A 101 -26.52 -8.17 -12.06
CA LEU A 101 -27.28 -7.98 -10.82
C LEU A 101 -28.63 -8.71 -10.88
N ALA A 102 -28.93 -9.48 -9.84
CA ALA A 102 -30.25 -10.08 -9.67
C ALA A 102 -31.29 -8.99 -9.35
N GLN A 103 -32.34 -8.93 -10.16
CA GLN A 103 -33.42 -7.94 -10.07
C GLN A 103 -34.77 -8.67 -10.11
N ASN A 104 -35.72 -8.21 -9.31
CA ASN A 104 -37.15 -8.48 -9.52
C ASN A 104 -37.91 -7.15 -9.43
N SER A 105 -38.80 -6.95 -8.45
CA SER A 105 -39.40 -5.64 -8.18
C SER A 105 -38.42 -4.63 -7.55
N THR A 106 -37.46 -5.14 -6.77
CA THR A 106 -36.39 -4.37 -6.14
C THR A 106 -35.05 -5.10 -6.29
N ILE A 107 -33.97 -4.43 -5.88
CA ILE A 107 -32.64 -5.03 -5.81
C ILE A 107 -32.52 -5.77 -4.48
N ASP A 108 -32.21 -7.06 -4.52
CA ASP A 108 -31.91 -7.83 -3.30
C ASP A 108 -30.52 -7.45 -2.78
N HIS A 109 -30.47 -6.33 -2.05
CA HIS A 109 -29.24 -5.80 -1.50
C HIS A 109 -28.54 -6.80 -0.57
N THR A 110 -29.29 -7.62 0.18
CA THR A 110 -28.72 -8.53 1.17
C THR A 110 -27.97 -9.68 0.50
N THR A 111 -28.60 -10.34 -0.48
CA THR A 111 -27.97 -11.43 -1.22
C THR A 111 -26.76 -10.93 -2.02
N ILE A 112 -26.90 -9.80 -2.71
CA ILE A 112 -25.80 -9.21 -3.50
C ILE A 112 -24.61 -8.83 -2.62
N LYS A 113 -24.85 -8.20 -1.45
CA LYS A 113 -23.76 -7.88 -0.50
C LYS A 113 -23.02 -9.13 -0.04
N ARG A 114 -23.74 -10.21 0.27
CA ARG A 114 -23.17 -11.49 0.69
C ARG A 114 -22.28 -12.09 -0.39
N GLU A 115 -22.79 -12.21 -1.62
CA GLU A 115 -22.04 -12.76 -2.75
C GLU A 115 -20.79 -11.94 -3.09
N ILE A 116 -20.92 -10.61 -3.10
CA ILE A 116 -19.79 -9.69 -3.35
C ILE A 116 -18.74 -9.80 -2.25
N ARG A 117 -19.16 -9.87 -0.98
CA ARG A 117 -18.27 -10.05 0.17
C ARG A 117 -17.53 -11.37 0.13
N GLU A 118 -18.21 -12.46 -0.19
CA GLU A 118 -17.61 -13.80 -0.35
C GLU A 118 -16.60 -13.82 -1.50
N LYS A 119 -16.96 -13.24 -2.65
CA LYS A 119 -16.06 -13.11 -3.80
C LYS A 119 -14.84 -12.25 -3.49
N TYR A 120 -15.02 -11.13 -2.79
CA TYR A 120 -13.94 -10.26 -2.32
C TYR A 120 -13.00 -11.03 -1.39
N ASN A 121 -13.54 -11.69 -0.36
CA ASN A 121 -12.75 -12.48 0.59
C ASN A 121 -11.99 -13.62 -0.12
N THR A 122 -12.63 -14.30 -1.08
CA THR A 122 -11.98 -15.34 -1.88
C THR A 122 -10.79 -14.80 -2.68
N ARG A 123 -10.96 -13.65 -3.35
CA ARG A 123 -9.85 -13.00 -4.08
C ARG A 123 -8.73 -12.56 -3.14
N LEU A 124 -9.09 -11.95 -2.01
CA LEU A 124 -8.13 -11.53 -0.99
C LEU A 124 -7.31 -12.73 -0.48
N MET A 125 -7.97 -13.83 -0.12
CA MET A 125 -7.32 -15.06 0.32
C MET A 125 -6.40 -15.64 -0.76
N LYS A 126 -6.82 -15.67 -2.03
CA LYS A 126 -5.96 -16.12 -3.13
C LYS A 126 -4.70 -15.28 -3.25
N LEU A 127 -4.81 -13.95 -3.15
CA LEU A 127 -3.65 -13.05 -3.17
C LEU A 127 -2.73 -13.25 -1.96
N LEU A 128 -3.29 -13.43 -0.76
CA LEU A 128 -2.50 -13.60 0.46
C LEU A 128 -1.72 -14.91 0.50
N ASN A 129 -2.17 -15.93 -0.24
CA ASN A 129 -1.43 -17.19 -0.42
C ASN A 129 -0.34 -17.12 -1.50
N THR A 130 -0.21 -16.00 -2.21
CA THR A 130 0.86 -15.84 -3.20
C THR A 130 2.21 -15.53 -2.54
N LYS A 131 3.30 -15.74 -3.28
CA LYS A 131 4.66 -15.36 -2.86
C LYS A 131 5.04 -13.94 -3.31
N LEU A 132 4.05 -13.06 -3.49
CA LEU A 132 4.28 -11.67 -3.89
C LEU A 132 4.97 -10.89 -2.76
N SER A 133 5.81 -9.91 -3.13
CA SER A 133 6.37 -8.96 -2.16
C SER A 133 5.29 -8.03 -1.60
N GLY A 134 5.55 -7.39 -0.45
CA GLY A 134 4.60 -6.49 0.23
C GLY A 134 4.02 -5.41 -0.69
N TYR A 135 4.89 -4.76 -1.48
CA TYR A 135 4.49 -3.78 -2.50
C TYR A 135 3.55 -4.39 -3.55
N ASN A 136 3.96 -5.51 -4.16
CA ASN A 136 3.19 -6.14 -5.24
C ASN A 136 1.87 -6.73 -4.73
N LEU A 137 1.84 -7.25 -3.51
CA LEU A 137 0.64 -7.76 -2.86
C LEU A 137 -0.40 -6.65 -2.66
N ILE A 138 -0.02 -5.51 -2.07
CA ILE A 138 -0.97 -4.39 -1.88
C ILE A 138 -1.42 -3.84 -3.25
N LYS A 139 -0.52 -3.75 -4.22
CA LYS A 139 -0.87 -3.37 -5.60
C LYS A 139 -1.90 -4.32 -6.20
N ALA A 140 -1.73 -5.63 -6.04
CA ALA A 140 -2.66 -6.65 -6.53
C ALA A 140 -4.02 -6.59 -5.79
N ILE A 141 -4.03 -6.34 -4.48
CA ILE A 141 -5.27 -6.16 -3.72
C ILE A 141 -6.06 -4.97 -4.27
N ASN A 142 -5.39 -3.83 -4.46
CA ASN A 142 -6.00 -2.62 -5.00
C ASN A 142 -6.50 -2.80 -6.44
N ALA A 143 -5.77 -3.53 -7.28
CA ALA A 143 -6.08 -3.68 -8.71
C ALA A 143 -7.02 -4.84 -9.04
N TRP A 144 -7.12 -5.87 -8.19
CA TRP A 144 -7.89 -7.08 -8.52
C TRP A 144 -8.93 -7.50 -7.47
N ALA A 145 -8.63 -7.36 -6.18
CA ALA A 145 -9.59 -7.73 -5.14
C ALA A 145 -10.62 -6.62 -4.91
N ILE A 146 -10.17 -5.39 -4.65
CA ILE A 146 -11.05 -4.25 -4.35
C ILE A 146 -12.07 -3.92 -5.46
N PRO A 147 -11.73 -4.03 -6.77
CA PRO A 147 -12.70 -3.75 -7.84
C PRO A 147 -13.93 -4.66 -7.87
N VAL A 148 -13.92 -5.80 -7.16
CA VAL A 148 -15.13 -6.62 -6.96
C VAL A 148 -16.23 -5.81 -6.26
N LEU A 149 -15.83 -4.93 -5.34
CA LEU A 149 -16.75 -4.13 -4.55
C LEU A 149 -17.25 -2.91 -5.35
N THR A 150 -16.39 -2.31 -6.18
CA THR A 150 -16.66 -1.01 -6.83
C THR A 150 -17.85 -1.03 -7.75
N TYR A 151 -18.12 -2.16 -8.42
CA TYR A 151 -19.29 -2.34 -9.28
C TYR A 151 -20.62 -2.12 -8.52
N SER A 152 -20.63 -2.30 -7.19
CA SER A 152 -21.84 -2.16 -6.38
C SER A 152 -22.01 -0.79 -5.72
N PHE A 153 -20.98 0.05 -5.64
CA PHE A 153 -20.97 1.29 -4.85
C PHE A 153 -21.89 2.41 -5.35
N GLY A 154 -22.58 2.25 -6.48
CA GLY A 154 -23.62 3.19 -6.94
C GLY A 154 -25.03 2.62 -6.99
N VAL A 155 -25.17 1.33 -6.68
CA VAL A 155 -26.40 0.57 -6.92
C VAL A 155 -26.90 -0.08 -5.64
N VAL A 156 -25.98 -0.63 -4.84
CA VAL A 156 -26.28 -1.29 -3.57
C VAL A 156 -26.04 -0.33 -2.41
N LYS A 157 -27.01 -0.22 -1.50
CA LYS A 157 -26.90 0.64 -0.31
C LYS A 157 -25.97 0.04 0.73
N TRP A 158 -24.69 0.40 0.68
CA TRP A 158 -23.72 0.04 1.69
C TRP A 158 -23.85 0.96 2.91
N SER A 159 -24.13 0.39 4.08
CA SER A 159 -24.11 1.15 5.33
C SER A 159 -22.68 1.37 5.80
N ASN A 160 -22.49 2.34 6.71
CA ASN A 160 -21.19 2.53 7.37
C ASN A 160 -20.71 1.23 8.05
N THR A 161 -21.61 0.51 8.72
CA THR A 161 -21.33 -0.78 9.36
C THR A 161 -20.85 -1.82 8.35
N ASP A 162 -21.50 -1.94 7.19
CA ASP A 162 -21.09 -2.89 6.15
C ASP A 162 -19.66 -2.61 5.64
N LEU A 163 -19.36 -1.33 5.40
CA LEU A 163 -18.05 -0.89 4.90
C LEU A 163 -16.94 -1.08 5.96
N GLU A 164 -17.25 -0.81 7.22
CA GLU A 164 -16.35 -1.10 8.34
C GLU A 164 -16.13 -2.59 8.53
N ASP A 165 -17.13 -3.44 8.31
CA ASP A 165 -16.99 -4.88 8.40
C ASP A 165 -16.12 -5.46 7.30
N LEU A 166 -16.21 -4.93 6.08
CA LEU A 166 -15.29 -5.26 4.99
C LEU A 166 -13.85 -4.83 5.32
N ASP A 167 -13.70 -3.66 5.93
CA ASP A 167 -12.39 -3.17 6.38
C ASP A 167 -11.79 -4.05 7.49
N ARG A 168 -12.59 -4.38 8.51
CA ARG A 168 -12.22 -5.32 9.59
C ARG A 168 -11.89 -6.70 9.01
N LEU A 169 -12.65 -7.20 8.05
CA LEU A 169 -12.36 -8.46 7.35
C LEU A 169 -11.00 -8.40 6.66
N THR A 170 -10.71 -7.31 5.92
CA THR A 170 -9.44 -7.13 5.22
C THR A 170 -8.26 -7.14 6.18
N ARG A 171 -8.36 -6.37 7.27
CA ARG A 171 -7.33 -6.32 8.32
C ARG A 171 -7.15 -7.65 9.03
N ARG A 172 -8.25 -8.36 9.36
CA ARG A 172 -8.19 -9.70 9.96
C ARG A 172 -7.44 -10.69 9.06
N GLN A 173 -7.72 -10.70 7.76
CA GLN A 173 -6.98 -11.58 6.84
C GLN A 173 -5.51 -11.17 6.74
N LEU A 174 -5.19 -9.88 6.62
CA LEU A 174 -3.79 -9.43 6.63
C LEU A 174 -3.06 -9.86 7.91
N THR A 175 -3.70 -9.78 9.08
CA THR A 175 -3.12 -10.23 10.35
C THR A 175 -2.97 -11.75 10.41
N LYS A 176 -3.97 -12.52 9.95
CA LYS A 176 -3.91 -13.99 9.88
C LYS A 176 -2.71 -14.47 9.06
N PHE A 177 -2.42 -13.80 7.95
CA PHE A 177 -1.26 -14.08 7.09
C PHE A 177 0.04 -13.40 7.56
N ARG A 178 0.07 -12.83 8.77
CA ARG A 178 1.24 -12.14 9.35
C ARG A 178 1.73 -10.90 8.58
N ASN A 179 0.89 -10.37 7.68
CA ASN A 179 1.20 -9.20 6.86
C ASN A 179 0.95 -7.88 7.60
N LEU A 180 0.15 -7.90 8.67
CA LEU A 180 -0.21 -6.73 9.47
C LEU A 180 -0.20 -7.12 10.95
N HIS A 181 0.53 -6.38 11.79
CA HIS A 181 0.47 -6.59 13.22
C HIS A 181 -0.85 -6.09 13.80
N THR A 182 -1.42 -6.80 14.78
CA THR A 182 -2.75 -6.50 15.34
C THR A 182 -2.86 -5.06 15.86
N ASN A 183 -1.78 -4.54 16.43
CA ASN A 183 -1.72 -3.19 17.00
C ASN A 183 -1.09 -2.14 16.06
N SER A 184 -0.88 -2.47 14.78
CA SER A 184 -0.38 -1.50 13.79
C SER A 184 -1.35 -0.33 13.59
N SER A 185 -0.82 0.83 13.19
CA SER A 185 -1.65 2.00 12.92
C SER A 185 -2.61 1.74 11.75
N VAL A 186 -3.92 1.87 12.01
CA VAL A 186 -4.96 1.80 10.97
C VAL A 186 -4.79 2.92 9.96
N CYS A 187 -4.44 4.14 10.39
CA CYS A 187 -4.20 5.26 9.47
C CYS A 187 -3.07 4.95 8.49
N ARG A 188 -1.94 4.44 9.01
CA ARG A 188 -0.74 4.11 8.22
C ARG A 188 -0.99 3.08 7.12
N LEU A 189 -1.96 2.17 7.30
CA LEU A 189 -2.34 1.19 6.29
C LEU A 189 -2.83 1.85 4.99
N TYR A 190 -3.58 2.95 5.08
CA TYR A 190 -4.16 3.67 3.94
C TYR A 190 -3.34 4.86 3.47
N VAL A 191 -2.33 5.29 4.23
CA VAL A 191 -1.38 6.33 3.80
C VAL A 191 -0.58 5.82 2.60
N PRO A 192 -0.33 6.64 1.55
CA PRO A 192 0.49 6.25 0.41
C PRO A 192 1.91 5.83 0.81
N ARG A 193 2.49 4.87 0.07
CA ARG A 193 3.87 4.39 0.30
C ARG A 193 4.93 5.48 0.21
N ARG A 194 4.74 6.46 -0.69
CA ARG A 194 5.62 7.64 -0.81
C ARG A 194 5.62 8.54 0.43
N MET A 195 4.66 8.36 1.34
CA MET A 195 4.52 9.09 2.59
C MET A 195 4.74 8.20 3.83
N GLY A 196 5.19 6.94 3.65
CA GLY A 196 5.52 6.03 4.77
C GLY A 196 4.43 5.05 5.19
N GLY A 197 3.29 5.04 4.48
CA GLY A 197 2.22 4.06 4.69
C GLY A 197 2.30 2.83 3.77
N ARG A 198 1.24 2.01 3.73
CA ARG A 198 1.19 0.80 2.85
C ARG A 198 0.45 1.01 1.54
N GLY A 199 -0.34 2.08 1.43
CA GLY A 199 -1.10 2.41 0.23
C GLY A 199 -2.25 1.46 -0.09
N LEU A 200 -2.82 0.77 0.91
CA LEU A 200 -4.07 0.04 0.71
C LEU A 200 -5.20 1.06 0.48
N LEU A 201 -6.11 0.79 -0.47
CA LEU A 201 -7.27 1.67 -0.64
C LEU A 201 -8.27 1.45 0.49
N ASN A 202 -8.73 2.54 1.09
CA ASN A 202 -9.79 2.48 2.08
C ASN A 202 -11.15 2.26 1.37
N ILE A 203 -11.86 1.19 1.74
CA ILE A 203 -13.09 0.77 1.08
C ILE A 203 -14.20 1.81 1.23
N LYS A 204 -14.32 2.42 2.43
CA LYS A 204 -15.31 3.46 2.71
C LYS A 204 -15.04 4.72 1.89
N ASP A 205 -13.80 5.21 1.89
CA ASP A 205 -13.43 6.38 1.08
C ASP A 205 -13.67 6.12 -0.41
N LEU A 206 -13.38 4.89 -0.87
CA LEU A 206 -13.59 4.51 -2.27
C LEU A 206 -15.09 4.50 -2.62
N CYS A 207 -15.94 3.95 -1.76
CA CYS A 207 -17.40 3.98 -1.92
C CYS A 207 -17.89 5.43 -2.07
N LEU A 208 -17.54 6.30 -1.13
CA LEU A 208 -17.93 7.72 -1.14
C LEU A 208 -17.41 8.46 -2.37
N LYS A 209 -16.15 8.22 -2.78
CA LYS A 209 -15.59 8.83 -4.00
C LYS A 209 -16.35 8.41 -5.26
N GLN A 210 -16.71 7.14 -5.37
CA GLN A 210 -17.48 6.64 -6.52
C GLN A 210 -18.90 7.21 -6.53
N GLU A 211 -19.59 7.20 -5.39
CA GLU A 211 -20.92 7.80 -5.24
C GLU A 211 -20.91 9.29 -5.62
N ASN A 212 -19.95 10.06 -5.09
CA ASN A 212 -19.82 11.48 -5.39
C ASN A 212 -19.51 11.74 -6.87
N GLY A 213 -18.62 10.94 -7.48
CA GLY A 213 -18.31 11.05 -8.91
C GLY A 213 -19.52 10.74 -9.81
N MET A 214 -20.30 9.69 -9.47
CA MET A 214 -21.54 9.37 -10.18
C MET A 214 -22.58 10.49 -10.01
N ARG A 215 -22.78 11.00 -8.79
CA ARG A 215 -23.69 12.13 -8.52
C ARG A 215 -23.32 13.35 -9.36
N GLN A 216 -22.04 13.73 -9.38
CA GLN A 216 -21.56 14.86 -10.17
C GLN A 216 -21.89 14.68 -11.66
N ARG A 217 -21.66 13.47 -12.20
CA ARG A 217 -21.98 13.15 -13.61
C ARG A 217 -23.47 13.25 -13.92
N PHE A 218 -24.34 12.77 -13.03
CA PHE A 218 -25.79 12.89 -13.20
C PHE A 218 -26.24 14.35 -13.16
N MET A 219 -25.71 15.13 -12.22
CA MET A 219 -26.05 16.55 -12.03
C MET A 219 -25.54 17.44 -13.16
N SER A 220 -24.37 17.13 -13.73
CA SER A 220 -23.79 17.90 -14.84
C SER A 220 -24.40 17.57 -16.21
N SER A 221 -25.28 16.57 -16.29
CA SER A 221 -25.81 16.10 -17.57
C SER A 221 -26.93 17.00 -18.10
N SER A 222 -26.81 17.41 -19.36
CA SER A 222 -27.88 18.08 -20.12
C SER A 222 -28.92 17.10 -20.68
N CYS A 223 -28.78 15.79 -20.42
CA CYS A 223 -29.70 14.80 -20.92
C CYS A 223 -31.05 14.83 -20.18
N ALA A 224 -32.14 14.85 -20.94
CA ALA A 224 -33.51 14.89 -20.42
C ALA A 224 -33.82 13.76 -19.43
N ILE A 225 -33.46 12.52 -19.75
CA ILE A 225 -33.72 11.37 -18.88
C ILE A 225 -32.90 11.44 -17.59
N MET A 226 -31.66 11.92 -17.66
CA MET A 226 -30.81 12.06 -16.48
C MET A 226 -31.36 13.11 -15.51
N ARG A 227 -31.89 14.24 -16.01
CA ARG A 227 -32.59 15.23 -15.16
C ARG A 227 -33.83 14.65 -14.48
N LEU A 228 -34.60 13.82 -15.17
CA LEU A 228 -35.75 13.13 -14.58
C LEU A 228 -35.32 12.16 -13.48
N ILE A 229 -34.28 11.36 -13.74
CA ILE A 229 -33.71 10.44 -12.73
C ILE A 229 -33.25 11.22 -11.49
N VAL A 230 -32.57 12.36 -11.69
CA VAL A 230 -32.13 13.22 -10.59
C VAL A 230 -33.31 13.72 -9.73
N ALA A 231 -34.41 14.11 -10.36
CA ALA A 231 -35.60 14.58 -9.64
C ALA A 231 -36.34 13.45 -8.88
N GLN A 232 -36.28 12.22 -9.41
CA GLN A 232 -37.07 11.09 -8.90
C GLN A 232 -36.33 10.18 -7.92
N ASP A 233 -35.00 10.16 -7.92
CA ASP A 233 -34.21 9.38 -6.96
C ASP A 233 -34.22 10.01 -5.55
N LYS A 234 -35.33 9.81 -4.85
CA LYS A 234 -35.58 10.20 -3.45
C LYS A 234 -34.99 9.21 -2.45
N GLY A 235 -33.80 8.69 -2.76
CA GLY A 235 -33.11 7.67 -1.97
C GLY A 235 -33.48 6.24 -2.36
N TYR A 236 -33.91 5.99 -3.60
CA TYR A 236 -34.03 4.62 -4.11
C TYR A 236 -32.65 3.99 -4.32
N THR A 237 -31.68 4.80 -4.72
CA THR A 237 -30.27 4.40 -4.85
C THR A 237 -29.43 4.96 -3.68
N PRO A 238 -28.18 4.49 -3.50
CA PRO A 238 -27.23 5.11 -2.57
C PRO A 238 -26.88 6.56 -2.96
N LEU A 239 -27.06 6.93 -4.23
CA LEU A 239 -26.73 8.25 -4.71
C LEU A 239 -27.67 9.29 -4.09
N ASN A 240 -28.97 8.99 -3.95
CA ASN A 240 -30.00 9.91 -3.44
C ASN A 240 -29.94 11.27 -4.17
N LEU A 241 -30.08 11.23 -5.50
CA LEU A 241 -29.82 12.37 -6.37
C LEU A 241 -30.72 13.57 -6.09
N SER A 242 -31.96 13.39 -5.62
CA SER A 242 -32.85 14.52 -5.34
C SER A 242 -32.37 15.38 -4.17
N CYS A 243 -31.58 14.81 -3.25
CA CYS A 243 -30.99 15.53 -2.14
C CYS A 243 -29.72 16.28 -2.60
N ARG A 244 -29.77 17.62 -2.64
CA ARG A 244 -28.61 18.46 -3.05
C ARG A 244 -27.53 18.58 -1.97
N ASN A 245 -27.89 18.48 -0.69
CA ASN A 245 -27.02 18.80 0.45
C ASN A 245 -26.33 17.57 1.09
N ARG A 246 -25.84 16.62 0.29
CA ARG A 246 -25.11 15.47 0.87
C ARG A 246 -23.69 15.88 1.29
N ILE A 247 -23.35 15.67 2.56
CA ILE A 247 -22.10 16.16 3.19
C ILE A 247 -21.02 15.06 3.30
N ASP A 248 -21.31 13.82 2.92
CA ASP A 248 -20.36 12.70 3.10
C ASP A 248 -19.10 12.88 2.25
N LYS A 249 -18.01 13.30 2.91
CA LYS A 249 -16.69 13.45 2.30
C LYS A 249 -15.79 12.28 2.71
N PRO A 250 -15.02 11.72 1.76
CA PRO A 250 -13.99 10.75 2.09
C PRO A 250 -12.91 11.43 2.95
N ILE A 251 -12.28 10.67 3.84
CA ILE A 251 -11.18 11.18 4.66
C ILE A 251 -10.00 11.52 3.73
N SER A 252 -9.43 12.70 3.90
CA SER A 252 -8.29 13.14 3.07
C SER A 252 -7.01 12.36 3.42
N ILE A 253 -6.04 12.37 2.51
CA ILE A 253 -4.74 11.71 2.77
C ILE A 253 -4.02 12.46 3.90
N GLU A 254 -4.17 13.78 3.93
CA GLU A 254 -3.59 14.71 4.88
C GLU A 254 -4.13 14.44 6.30
N GLU A 255 -5.45 14.26 6.45
CA GLU A 255 -6.08 13.85 7.71
C GLU A 255 -5.55 12.50 8.19
N ARG A 256 -5.36 11.52 7.30
CA ARG A 256 -4.80 10.20 7.68
C ARG A 256 -3.35 10.31 8.12
N VAL A 257 -2.56 11.16 7.47
CA VAL A 257 -1.16 11.41 7.84
C VAL A 257 -1.09 12.12 9.20
N ALA A 258 -1.96 13.11 9.44
CA ALA A 258 -2.07 13.79 10.73
C ALA A 258 -2.50 12.81 11.84
N GLY A 259 -3.52 11.98 11.59
CA GLY A 259 -3.96 10.94 12.51
C GLY A 259 -2.86 9.93 12.83
N TRP A 260 -2.02 9.56 11.86
CA TRP A 260 -0.86 8.72 12.11
C TRP A 260 0.20 9.42 12.98
N LYS A 261 0.53 10.69 12.70
CA LYS A 261 1.52 11.48 13.45
C LYS A 261 1.10 11.78 14.88
N ASN A 262 -0.20 11.90 15.13
CA ASN A 262 -0.75 12.19 16.45
C ASN A 262 -0.77 10.97 17.39
N GLY A 263 -0.55 9.76 16.86
CA GLY A 263 -0.44 8.56 17.69
C GLY A 263 0.77 8.65 18.64
N ALA A 264 0.56 8.34 19.92
CA ALA A 264 1.61 8.44 20.95
C ALA A 264 2.84 7.54 20.66
N LEU A 265 2.59 6.31 20.17
CA LEU A 265 3.63 5.38 19.73
C LEU A 265 3.86 5.47 18.22
N HIS A 266 2.79 5.26 17.44
CA HIS A 266 2.86 5.22 15.98
C HIS A 266 3.38 6.50 15.35
N GLY A 267 3.22 7.64 16.03
CA GLY A 267 3.64 8.97 15.56
C GLY A 267 5.13 9.25 15.71
N ARG A 268 5.91 8.41 16.40
CA ARG A 268 7.37 8.62 16.55
C ARG A 268 8.10 8.52 15.21
N TYR A 269 7.90 7.43 14.48
CA TYR A 269 8.54 7.20 13.17
C TYR A 269 8.25 8.31 12.14
N PRO A 270 6.99 8.74 11.88
CA PRO A 270 6.74 9.82 10.93
C PRO A 270 7.28 11.17 11.39
N LYS A 271 7.45 11.41 12.70
CA LYS A 271 8.17 12.61 13.19
C LYS A 271 9.66 12.52 12.90
N SER A 272 10.28 11.37 13.10
CA SER A 272 11.69 11.13 12.76
C SER A 272 11.98 11.27 11.26
N LEU A 273 11.03 10.90 10.39
CA LEU A 273 11.14 11.12 8.94
C LEU A 273 11.15 12.60 8.54
N GLN A 274 10.67 13.50 9.41
CA GLN A 274 10.65 14.95 9.20
C GLN A 274 11.78 15.68 9.90
N SER A 275 12.65 14.96 10.62
CA SER A 275 13.81 15.55 11.26
C SER A 275 14.78 16.10 10.21
N GLU A 276 15.45 17.19 10.57
CA GLU A 276 16.46 17.81 9.73
C GLU A 276 17.61 16.82 9.44
N GLY A 277 18.22 16.89 8.25
CA GLY A 277 19.29 15.97 7.83
C GLY A 277 18.81 14.57 7.40
N VAL A 278 17.50 14.32 7.30
CA VAL A 278 16.95 13.06 6.81
C VAL A 278 16.63 13.14 5.32
N ASP A 279 17.12 12.17 4.53
CA ASP A 279 16.66 11.95 3.17
C ASP A 279 15.36 11.15 3.18
N LEU A 280 14.23 11.86 3.09
CA LEU A 280 12.90 11.26 3.07
C LEU A 280 12.70 10.27 1.90
N HIS A 281 13.22 10.59 0.71
CA HIS A 281 13.00 9.77 -0.47
C HIS A 281 13.71 8.41 -0.32
N SER A 282 14.96 8.43 0.10
CA SER A 282 15.75 7.21 0.34
C SER A 282 15.23 6.46 1.56
N SER A 283 14.83 7.15 2.64
CA SER A 283 14.25 6.55 3.85
C SER A 283 12.95 5.76 3.60
N LEU A 284 12.20 6.10 2.54
CA LEU A 284 10.96 5.43 2.15
C LEU A 284 11.11 4.53 0.92
N ALA A 285 12.31 4.37 0.38
CA ALA A 285 12.55 3.61 -0.84
C ALA A 285 12.17 2.13 -0.70
N TRP A 286 12.47 1.52 0.45
CA TRP A 286 12.18 0.11 0.74
C TRP A 286 10.69 -0.26 0.60
N LEU A 287 9.77 0.69 0.86
CA LEU A 287 8.33 0.47 0.68
C LEU A 287 7.93 0.36 -0.79
N LYS A 288 8.75 0.88 -1.73
CA LYS A 288 8.43 0.91 -3.16
C LYS A 288 9.22 -0.12 -3.99
N ASP A 289 10.35 -0.60 -3.47
CA ASP A 289 11.29 -1.50 -4.18
C ASP A 289 10.69 -2.89 -4.47
N GLY A 290 9.71 -3.33 -3.67
CA GLY A 290 9.03 -4.62 -3.88
C GLY A 290 9.94 -5.83 -3.71
N LYS A 291 10.95 -5.72 -2.85
CA LYS A 291 11.93 -6.79 -2.56
C LYS A 291 11.74 -7.47 -1.21
N LEU A 292 10.84 -6.96 -0.35
CA LEU A 292 10.55 -7.56 0.95
C LEU A 292 9.25 -8.34 0.92
N PHE A 293 9.26 -9.50 1.57
CA PHE A 293 8.05 -10.28 1.78
C PHE A 293 7.06 -9.51 2.68
N PRO A 294 5.74 -9.66 2.45
CA PRO A 294 4.70 -8.95 3.18
C PRO A 294 4.78 -9.08 4.70
N GLU A 295 5.21 -10.23 5.22
CA GLU A 295 5.36 -10.54 6.64
C GLU A 295 6.55 -9.78 7.25
N THR A 296 7.63 -9.65 6.50
CA THR A 296 8.81 -8.88 6.95
C THR A 296 8.55 -7.39 6.86
N GLU A 297 7.84 -6.92 5.83
CA GLU A 297 7.37 -5.53 5.77
C GLU A 297 6.44 -5.22 6.96
N GLY A 298 5.43 -6.06 7.21
CA GLY A 298 4.49 -5.89 8.32
C GLY A 298 5.17 -5.90 9.70
N PHE A 299 6.14 -6.80 9.89
CA PHE A 299 6.92 -6.87 11.13
C PHE A 299 7.81 -5.64 11.32
N MET A 300 8.49 -5.18 10.28
CA MET A 300 9.31 -3.96 10.34
C MET A 300 8.45 -2.72 10.65
N MET A 301 7.25 -2.63 10.07
CA MET A 301 6.32 -1.55 10.39
C MET A 301 5.87 -1.60 11.85
N ALA A 302 5.67 -2.78 12.43
CA ALA A 302 5.34 -2.93 13.85
C ALA A 302 6.49 -2.48 14.77
N ILE A 303 7.73 -2.74 14.37
CA ILE A 303 8.94 -2.22 15.05
C ILE A 303 8.94 -0.69 15.00
N GLN A 304 8.75 -0.09 13.82
CA GLN A 304 8.69 1.36 13.62
C GLN A 304 7.54 2.02 14.38
N ASP A 305 6.40 1.35 14.46
CA ASP A 305 5.22 1.80 15.19
C ASP A 305 5.38 1.64 16.73
N GLY A 306 6.43 0.95 17.19
CA GLY A 306 6.70 0.73 18.61
C GLY A 306 5.72 -0.21 19.30
N VAL A 307 5.06 -1.10 18.54
CA VAL A 307 3.99 -1.98 19.05
C VAL A 307 4.40 -3.43 19.24
N MET A 308 5.72 -3.68 19.28
CA MET A 308 6.28 -4.98 19.61
C MET A 308 6.04 -5.31 21.09
N ARG A 309 5.78 -6.58 21.39
CA ARG A 309 5.45 -7.08 22.73
C ARG A 309 6.68 -7.19 23.65
N THR A 310 7.29 -6.05 23.98
CA THR A 310 8.39 -5.95 24.94
C THR A 310 7.87 -5.89 26.39
N ARG A 311 8.71 -6.10 27.42
CA ARG A 311 8.29 -5.96 28.84
C ARG A 311 7.81 -4.55 29.16
N ASN A 312 8.43 -3.52 28.58
CA ASN A 312 7.96 -2.14 28.70
C ASN A 312 6.56 -1.97 28.10
N TYR A 313 6.30 -2.59 26.94
CA TYR A 313 4.98 -2.54 26.30
C TYR A 313 3.93 -3.29 27.13
N GLU A 314 4.25 -4.48 27.63
CA GLU A 314 3.37 -5.27 28.50
C GLU A 314 3.00 -4.49 29.78
N LYS A 315 3.98 -3.90 30.46
CA LYS A 315 3.77 -3.12 31.68
C LYS A 315 2.98 -1.84 31.43
N ASN A 316 3.44 -1.01 30.47
CA ASN A 316 2.95 0.36 30.36
C ASN A 316 1.72 0.50 29.45
N ILE A 317 1.61 -0.36 28.43
CA ILE A 317 0.54 -0.29 27.42
C ILE A 317 -0.54 -1.33 27.69
N LEU A 318 -0.15 -2.59 27.93
CA LEU A 318 -1.12 -3.65 28.24
C LEU A 318 -1.54 -3.68 29.72
N LYS A 319 -0.90 -2.86 30.57
CA LYS A 319 -1.15 -2.78 32.01
C LYS A 319 -1.09 -4.15 32.72
N GLN A 320 -0.21 -5.02 32.23
CA GLN A 320 0.03 -6.32 32.83
C GLN A 320 0.97 -6.20 34.03
N ASP A 321 0.78 -7.07 35.01
CA ASP A 321 1.68 -7.18 36.15
C ASP A 321 2.99 -7.88 35.73
N VAL A 322 3.88 -7.10 35.12
CA VAL A 322 5.22 -7.55 34.71
C VAL A 322 6.26 -6.52 35.09
N VAL A 323 7.44 -7.00 35.45
CA VAL A 323 8.59 -6.14 35.74
C VAL A 323 9.25 -5.70 34.42
N ASP A 324 9.42 -4.40 34.25
CA ASP A 324 10.07 -3.81 33.06
C ASP A 324 11.59 -3.90 33.15
N VAL A 325 12.08 -5.12 32.98
CA VAL A 325 13.49 -5.48 32.94
C VAL A 325 13.75 -6.29 31.68
N CYS A 326 14.87 -6.02 31.01
CA CYS A 326 15.26 -6.71 29.79
C CYS A 326 15.49 -8.20 30.02
N ARG A 327 14.84 -9.04 29.19
CA ARG A 327 14.94 -10.51 29.25
C ARG A 327 16.35 -11.07 28.95
N LYS A 328 17.31 -10.26 28.50
CA LYS A 328 18.67 -10.70 28.15
C LYS A 328 19.76 -10.07 29.01
N CYS A 329 19.76 -8.74 29.17
CA CYS A 329 20.80 -8.05 29.93
C CYS A 329 20.39 -7.64 31.35
N SER A 330 19.15 -7.91 31.77
CA SER A 330 18.63 -7.58 33.10
C SER A 330 18.64 -6.09 33.49
N MET A 331 18.90 -5.18 32.53
CA MET A 331 18.77 -3.74 32.74
C MET A 331 17.28 -3.32 32.74
N ARG A 332 16.95 -2.26 33.48
CA ARG A 332 15.59 -1.69 33.49
C ARG A 332 15.23 -1.09 32.12
N GLY A 333 13.96 -1.26 31.70
CA GLY A 333 13.43 -0.63 30.49
C GLY A 333 13.64 -1.43 29.21
N GLU A 334 12.93 -2.55 29.05
CA GLU A 334 12.94 -3.32 27.80
C GLU A 334 12.04 -2.67 26.75
N THR A 335 12.52 -1.60 26.14
CA THR A 335 11.85 -0.94 25.02
C THR A 335 12.30 -1.54 23.68
N ILE A 336 11.58 -1.25 22.60
CA ILE A 336 12.03 -1.62 21.26
C ILE A 336 13.36 -0.95 20.89
N GLU A 337 13.59 0.29 21.34
CA GLU A 337 14.87 1.00 21.19
C GLU A 337 16.00 0.28 21.93
N HIS A 338 15.72 -0.21 23.15
CA HIS A 338 16.67 -1.02 23.91
C HIS A 338 17.03 -2.31 23.16
N ILE A 339 16.04 -3.07 22.65
CA ILE A 339 16.29 -4.33 21.92
C ILE A 339 17.06 -4.09 20.60
N THR A 340 16.81 -2.97 19.94
CA THR A 340 17.35 -2.71 18.60
C THR A 340 18.71 -2.01 18.62
N SER A 341 19.08 -1.30 19.69
CA SER A 341 20.33 -0.53 19.74
C SER A 341 20.95 -0.38 21.14
N GLY A 342 20.28 -0.79 22.23
CA GLY A 342 20.70 -0.45 23.60
C GLY A 342 21.08 -1.63 24.51
N CYS A 343 20.69 -2.86 24.17
CA CYS A 343 21.01 -4.05 24.96
C CYS A 343 22.48 -4.44 24.84
N SER A 344 23.21 -4.45 25.96
CA SER A 344 24.64 -4.81 26.03
C SER A 344 24.92 -6.22 25.54
N THR A 345 24.09 -7.21 25.93
CA THR A 345 24.21 -8.61 25.50
C THR A 345 24.07 -8.81 23.99
N LEU A 346 23.44 -7.86 23.28
CA LEU A 346 23.27 -7.90 21.83
C LEU A 346 24.37 -7.13 21.07
N ALA A 347 25.16 -6.31 21.75
CA ALA A 347 26.12 -5.41 21.12
C ALA A 347 27.19 -6.16 20.33
N ASP A 348 27.90 -7.07 20.99
CA ASP A 348 29.11 -7.72 20.44
C ASP A 348 28.81 -8.70 19.31
N ASN A 349 27.57 -9.18 19.20
CA ASN A 349 27.17 -10.18 18.21
C ASN A 349 26.16 -9.62 17.21
N ALA A 350 24.98 -9.26 17.68
CA ALA A 350 23.85 -8.93 16.83
C ALA A 350 24.00 -7.54 16.18
N TYR A 351 24.39 -6.53 16.96
CA TYR A 351 24.57 -5.17 16.42
C TYR A 351 25.81 -5.10 15.52
N LEU A 352 26.92 -5.74 15.92
CA LEU A 352 28.10 -5.88 15.07
C LEU A 352 27.78 -6.62 13.75
N GLY A 353 26.98 -7.69 13.80
CA GLY A 353 26.54 -8.39 12.60
C GLY A 353 25.75 -7.49 11.64
N ARG A 354 24.80 -6.70 12.14
CA ARG A 354 24.03 -5.73 11.33
C ARG A 354 24.91 -4.64 10.74
N HIS A 355 25.81 -4.09 11.55
CA HIS A 355 26.79 -3.10 11.14
C HIS A 355 27.66 -3.63 9.99
N ASN A 356 28.22 -4.82 10.16
CA ASN A 356 29.12 -5.43 9.18
C ASN A 356 28.43 -5.74 7.85
N GLN A 357 27.12 -6.01 7.84
CA GLN A 357 26.38 -6.15 6.57
C GLN A 357 26.35 -4.86 5.76
N LEU A 358 26.19 -3.71 6.41
CA LEU A 358 26.23 -2.41 5.73
C LEU A 358 27.66 -2.08 5.26
N ALA A 359 28.65 -2.30 6.13
CA ALA A 359 30.05 -2.11 5.79
C ALA A 359 30.47 -2.99 4.59
N LYS A 360 30.09 -4.27 4.57
CA LYS A 360 30.35 -5.22 3.46
C LYS A 360 29.83 -4.71 2.12
N ILE A 361 28.66 -4.08 2.12
CA ILE A 361 28.08 -3.51 0.90
C ILE A 361 28.98 -2.38 0.37
N ILE A 362 29.39 -1.44 1.22
CA ILE A 362 30.24 -0.32 0.79
C ILE A 362 31.60 -0.83 0.32
N HIS A 363 32.25 -1.69 1.12
CA HIS A 363 33.54 -2.29 0.78
C HIS A 363 33.50 -3.04 -0.55
N GLN A 364 32.50 -3.90 -0.76
CA GLN A 364 32.36 -4.65 -2.00
C GLN A 364 32.20 -3.74 -3.22
N GLN A 365 31.42 -2.67 -3.10
CA GLN A 365 31.20 -1.74 -4.22
C GLN A 365 32.44 -0.92 -4.55
N LEU A 366 33.23 -0.52 -3.55
CA LEU A 366 34.55 0.09 -3.76
C LEU A 366 35.52 -0.87 -4.44
N ALA A 367 35.59 -2.12 -3.97
CA ALA A 367 36.47 -3.13 -4.54
C ALA A 367 36.14 -3.43 -6.01
N ILE A 368 34.85 -3.52 -6.37
CA ILE A 368 34.42 -3.70 -7.77
C ILE A 368 34.76 -2.47 -8.61
N LYS A 369 34.53 -1.26 -8.07
CA LYS A 369 34.84 0.00 -8.76
C LYS A 369 36.33 0.13 -9.08
N SER A 370 37.19 -0.28 -8.15
CA SER A 370 38.64 -0.24 -8.27
C SER A 370 39.25 -1.47 -8.95
N GLU A 371 38.41 -2.32 -9.57
CA GLU A 371 38.84 -3.54 -10.28
C GLU A 371 39.59 -4.56 -9.40
N LEU A 372 39.50 -4.42 -8.07
CA LEU A 372 40.05 -5.35 -7.09
C LEU A 372 39.18 -6.62 -6.96
N LEU A 373 37.92 -6.56 -7.39
CA LEU A 373 36.99 -7.68 -7.47
C LEU A 373 36.26 -7.70 -8.81
N SER A 374 35.95 -8.91 -9.29
CA SER A 374 35.11 -9.09 -10.47
C SER A 374 33.68 -8.56 -10.26
N LYS A 375 33.10 -8.00 -11.32
CA LYS A 375 31.67 -7.63 -11.36
C LYS A 375 30.73 -8.82 -11.14
N THR A 376 31.22 -10.05 -11.34
CA THR A 376 30.49 -11.30 -11.06
C THR A 376 30.58 -11.75 -9.60
N SER A 377 31.11 -10.91 -8.70
CA SER A 377 31.24 -11.23 -7.28
C SER A 377 29.91 -11.65 -6.64
N PRO A 378 29.94 -12.53 -5.62
CA PRO A 378 28.74 -13.02 -4.97
C PRO A 378 27.97 -11.88 -4.29
N PRO A 379 26.66 -12.05 -4.01
CA PRO A 379 25.90 -11.05 -3.27
C PRO A 379 26.53 -10.70 -1.91
N TYR A 380 26.33 -9.46 -1.42
CA TYR A 380 26.96 -8.94 -0.20
C TYR A 380 26.84 -9.84 1.04
N TYR A 381 25.73 -10.60 1.16
CA TYR A 381 25.50 -11.50 2.30
C TYR A 381 26.33 -12.80 2.25
N LYS A 382 26.91 -13.14 1.09
CA LYS A 382 27.90 -14.22 0.91
C LYS A 382 29.33 -13.67 0.78
N TYR A 383 29.49 -12.35 0.72
CA TYR A 383 30.79 -11.71 0.58
C TYR A 383 31.55 -11.69 1.91
N SER A 384 32.82 -12.05 1.86
CA SER A 384 33.77 -11.92 2.97
C SER A 384 34.88 -10.97 2.56
N PRO A 385 34.95 -9.76 3.15
CA PRO A 385 36.05 -8.82 2.91
C PRO A 385 37.39 -9.43 3.31
N GLN A 386 38.41 -9.21 2.48
CA GLN A 386 39.80 -9.48 2.85
C GLN A 386 40.34 -8.29 3.65
N PRO A 387 41.22 -8.49 4.64
CA PRO A 387 41.79 -7.39 5.43
C PRO A 387 42.46 -6.30 4.57
N VAL A 388 43.03 -6.71 3.43
CA VAL A 388 43.63 -5.83 2.43
C VAL A 388 43.29 -6.35 1.03
N LEU A 389 42.86 -5.44 0.17
CA LEU A 389 42.89 -5.59 -1.28
C LEU A 389 43.75 -4.47 -1.85
N GLU A 390 44.73 -4.82 -2.68
CA GLU A 390 45.70 -3.87 -3.19
C GLU A 390 46.00 -4.13 -4.67
N SER A 391 46.14 -3.03 -5.41
CA SER A 391 46.65 -3.00 -6.78
C SER A 391 47.77 -1.96 -6.89
N ARG A 392 48.27 -1.73 -8.11
CA ARG A 392 49.21 -0.65 -8.40
C ARG A 392 48.61 0.73 -8.11
N ASP A 393 47.29 0.87 -8.25
CA ASP A 393 46.61 2.17 -8.25
C ASP A 393 45.82 2.44 -6.97
N THR A 394 45.42 1.38 -6.25
CA THR A 394 44.52 1.51 -5.09
C THR A 394 44.88 0.55 -3.96
N VAL A 395 44.60 0.98 -2.73
CA VAL A 395 44.57 0.12 -1.53
C VAL A 395 43.20 0.24 -0.88
N LEU A 396 42.64 -0.89 -0.48
CA LEU A 396 41.39 -0.97 0.26
C LEU A 396 41.60 -1.86 1.49
N TYR A 397 41.45 -1.27 2.67
CA TYR A 397 41.51 -1.99 3.94
C TYR A 397 40.12 -2.24 4.52
N TRP A 398 40.02 -3.33 5.27
CA TRP A 398 38.85 -3.74 6.02
C TRP A 398 39.22 -4.02 7.47
N ASP A 399 38.58 -3.29 8.39
CA ASP A 399 38.64 -3.50 9.85
C ASP A 399 40.07 -3.79 10.36
N ARG A 400 41.04 -2.97 9.94
CA ARG A 400 42.46 -3.15 10.23
C ARG A 400 43.02 -1.94 10.96
N PRO A 401 43.77 -2.12 12.07
CA PRO A 401 44.52 -1.04 12.68
C PRO A 401 45.55 -0.44 11.71
N ILE A 402 45.57 0.87 11.63
CA ILE A 402 46.50 1.63 10.83
C ILE A 402 47.67 2.04 11.72
N ILE A 403 48.88 1.76 11.27
CA ILE A 403 50.10 2.14 11.96
C ILE A 403 50.45 3.57 11.54
N THR A 404 50.58 4.43 12.53
CA THR A 404 51.01 5.83 12.41
C THR A 404 52.30 6.04 13.20
N ASP A 405 53.01 7.12 12.90
CA ASP A 405 54.23 7.54 13.59
C ASP A 405 53.96 7.99 15.05
N ARG A 406 52.76 8.50 15.32
CA ARG A 406 52.27 8.87 16.65
C ARG A 406 51.20 7.89 17.12
N THR A 407 51.07 7.74 18.44
CA THR A 407 49.96 6.98 19.03
C THR A 407 48.66 7.75 18.85
N VAL A 408 47.72 7.16 18.12
CA VAL A 408 46.36 7.72 17.94
C VAL A 408 45.36 6.80 18.65
N ASP A 409 44.48 7.40 19.48
CA ASP A 409 43.49 6.67 20.28
C ASP A 409 42.52 5.81 19.44
N HIS A 410 42.26 6.25 18.20
CA HIS A 410 41.34 5.60 17.28
C HIS A 410 42.01 5.38 15.92
N ASN A 411 42.70 4.25 15.77
CA ASN A 411 43.47 3.92 14.56
C ASN A 411 42.86 2.79 13.71
N ARG A 412 41.70 2.26 14.07
CA ARG A 412 41.01 1.16 13.36
C ARG A 412 39.68 1.65 12.78
N PRO A 413 39.66 2.17 11.54
CA PRO A 413 38.42 2.47 10.84
C PRO A 413 37.81 1.19 10.25
N ASP A 414 36.50 1.23 9.95
CA ASP A 414 35.83 0.10 9.32
C ASP A 414 36.40 -0.19 7.92
N ILE A 415 36.60 0.87 7.13
CA ILE A 415 37.15 0.81 5.78
C ILE A 415 38.11 1.98 5.58
N LEU A 416 39.28 1.73 4.99
CA LEU A 416 40.17 2.76 4.47
C LEU A 416 40.34 2.53 2.97
N PHE A 417 40.07 3.55 2.16
CA PHE A 417 40.30 3.52 0.72
C PHE A 417 41.36 4.54 0.34
N ILE A 418 42.38 4.12 -0.41
CA ILE A 418 43.48 4.98 -0.85
C ILE A 418 43.61 4.87 -2.36
N ASP A 419 43.61 6.03 -3.01
CA ASP A 419 43.92 6.21 -4.41
C ASP A 419 45.37 6.68 -4.52
N LYS A 420 46.24 5.79 -5.00
CA LYS A 420 47.69 6.04 -5.13
C LYS A 420 48.00 7.01 -6.26
N ILE A 421 47.16 7.05 -7.30
CA ILE A 421 47.34 7.93 -8.47
C ILE A 421 47.08 9.37 -8.06
N ASN A 422 45.92 9.62 -7.46
CA ASN A 422 45.52 10.97 -7.04
C ASN A 422 46.13 11.37 -5.70
N LYS A 423 46.76 10.42 -4.99
CA LYS A 423 47.28 10.56 -3.63
C LYS A 423 46.19 11.04 -2.67
N THR A 424 45.03 10.38 -2.67
CA THR A 424 43.93 10.71 -1.77
C THR A 424 43.54 9.52 -0.92
N GLY A 425 43.09 9.80 0.31
CA GLY A 425 42.61 8.80 1.26
C GLY A 425 41.18 9.08 1.69
N VAL A 426 40.44 8.03 1.98
CA VAL A 426 39.08 8.11 2.53
C VAL A 426 38.94 7.12 3.67
N ILE A 427 38.73 7.64 4.87
CA ILE A 427 38.33 6.89 6.05
C ILE A 427 36.80 6.78 6.00
N ILE A 428 36.30 5.56 5.98
CA ILE A 428 34.88 5.26 5.93
C ILE A 428 34.50 4.54 7.20
N ASP A 429 33.48 5.05 7.87
CA ASP A 429 33.03 4.54 9.15
C ASP A 429 31.50 4.40 9.15
N ILE A 430 31.02 3.27 9.62
CA ILE A 430 29.64 2.82 9.45
C ILE A 430 28.93 2.95 10.81
N ALA A 431 27.65 3.32 10.77
CA ALA A 431 26.86 3.35 12.00
C ALA A 431 25.40 3.00 11.76
N VAL A 432 24.82 2.30 12.74
CA VAL A 432 23.40 1.96 12.75
C VAL A 432 22.72 2.39 14.06
N PRO A 433 22.56 3.71 14.30
CA PRO A 433 22.03 4.25 15.55
C PRO A 433 20.50 4.26 15.58
N LEU A 434 19.93 4.72 16.71
CA LEU A 434 18.54 5.14 16.77
C LEU A 434 18.32 6.38 15.90
N SER A 435 17.14 6.53 15.31
CA SER A 435 16.78 7.66 14.43
C SER A 435 17.11 9.05 15.00
N ARG A 436 16.83 9.29 16.28
CA ARG A 436 17.14 10.56 16.97
C ARG A 436 18.63 10.87 17.14
N ARG A 437 19.52 9.90 16.91
CA ARG A 437 20.97 10.02 17.08
C ARG A 437 21.73 10.13 15.76
N ILE A 438 21.05 10.17 14.60
CA ILE A 438 21.72 10.19 13.28
C ILE A 438 22.75 11.33 13.20
N LYS A 439 22.32 12.58 13.37
CA LYS A 439 23.21 13.76 13.27
C LYS A 439 24.38 13.69 14.26
N GLN A 440 24.10 13.39 15.52
CA GLN A 440 25.13 13.28 16.55
C GLN A 440 26.16 12.20 16.19
N THR A 441 25.69 11.04 15.72
CA THR A 441 26.56 9.93 15.35
C THR A 441 27.48 10.32 14.19
N GLU A 442 26.98 11.07 13.21
CA GLU A 442 27.81 11.55 12.09
C GLU A 442 28.92 12.47 12.57
N THR A 443 28.60 13.46 13.40
CA THR A 443 29.60 14.35 14.00
C THR A 443 30.61 13.58 14.85
N ASP A 444 30.14 12.69 15.73
CA ASP A 444 31.00 11.88 16.59
C ASP A 444 31.98 11.03 15.77
N LYS A 445 31.53 10.41 14.67
CA LYS A 445 32.41 9.60 13.81
C LYS A 445 33.44 10.45 13.06
N ILE A 446 33.08 11.65 12.62
CA ILE A 446 34.04 12.56 11.99
C ILE A 446 35.13 12.94 13.00
N THR A 447 34.73 13.46 14.16
CA THR A 447 35.68 13.87 15.22
C THR A 447 36.55 12.72 15.70
N LYS A 448 35.98 11.50 15.81
CA LYS A 448 36.71 10.29 16.23
C LYS A 448 37.97 10.02 15.39
N TYR A 449 37.93 10.27 14.08
CA TYR A 449 39.02 9.93 13.15
C TYR A 449 39.80 11.14 12.64
N GLU A 450 39.59 12.34 13.19
CA GLU A 450 40.30 13.57 12.78
C GLU A 450 41.82 13.42 12.92
N ASN A 451 42.31 12.99 14.09
CA ASN A 451 43.73 12.79 14.33
C ASN A 451 44.33 11.74 13.38
N LEU A 452 43.63 10.60 13.19
CA LEU A 452 44.06 9.55 12.27
C LEU A 452 44.16 10.07 10.82
N SER A 453 43.22 10.94 10.41
CA SER A 453 43.23 11.51 9.07
C SER A 453 44.44 12.42 8.82
N TYR A 454 44.84 13.19 9.83
CA TYR A 454 46.02 14.06 9.78
C TYR A 454 47.31 13.23 9.69
N ASP A 455 47.45 12.21 10.53
CA ASP A 455 48.65 11.36 10.55
C ASP A 455 48.76 10.52 9.27
N LEU A 456 47.65 9.93 8.79
CA LEU A 456 47.62 9.20 7.51
C LEU A 456 48.07 10.08 6.34
N LYS A 457 47.64 11.35 6.33
CA LYS A 457 48.03 12.29 5.27
C LYS A 457 49.54 12.45 5.22
N ASN A 458 50.19 12.57 6.37
CA ASN A 458 51.63 12.78 6.48
C ASN A 458 52.43 11.50 6.21
N VAL A 459 52.09 10.41 6.91
CA VAL A 459 52.82 9.13 6.82
C VAL A 459 52.78 8.56 5.41
N TRP A 460 51.65 8.70 4.70
CA TRP A 460 51.47 8.15 3.36
C TRP A 460 51.65 9.19 2.24
N ASN A 461 52.08 10.40 2.58
CA ASN A 461 52.28 11.52 1.65
C ASN A 461 51.07 11.76 0.72
N LEU A 462 49.87 11.79 1.31
CA LEU A 462 48.60 12.02 0.61
C LEU A 462 48.31 13.52 0.51
N LYS A 463 47.68 13.96 -0.58
CA LYS A 463 47.20 15.34 -0.76
C LYS A 463 46.05 15.65 0.20
N THR A 464 45.10 14.72 0.34
CA THR A 464 43.93 14.87 1.21
C THR A 464 43.50 13.53 1.78
N VAL A 465 42.97 13.56 3.00
CA VAL A 465 42.28 12.43 3.63
C VAL A 465 40.91 12.93 4.09
N LYS A 466 39.83 12.26 3.68
CA LYS A 466 38.45 12.61 4.06
C LYS A 466 37.88 11.56 5.00
N ILE A 467 36.99 11.98 5.90
CA ILE A 467 36.27 11.08 6.81
C ILE A 467 34.79 11.10 6.41
N LEU A 468 34.27 9.95 5.97
CA LEU A 468 32.93 9.83 5.43
C LEU A 468 32.09 8.84 6.27
N PRO A 469 31.26 9.32 7.21
CA PRO A 469 30.37 8.45 7.95
C PRO A 469 29.19 7.98 7.08
N PHE A 470 28.86 6.70 7.14
CA PHE A 470 27.69 6.12 6.47
C PHE A 470 26.69 5.64 7.51
N VAL A 471 25.68 6.48 7.76
CA VAL A 471 24.71 6.28 8.85
C VAL A 471 23.32 5.94 8.30
N ILE A 472 22.78 4.81 8.76
CA ILE A 472 21.38 4.40 8.53
C ILE A 472 20.79 4.00 9.88
N SER A 473 19.64 4.52 10.28
CA SER A 473 19.07 4.15 11.57
C SER A 473 18.58 2.70 11.62
N VAL A 474 18.38 2.16 12.82
CA VAL A 474 17.78 0.82 13.03
C VAL A 474 16.41 0.68 12.37
N GLU A 475 15.66 1.78 12.25
CA GLU A 475 14.36 1.88 11.59
C GLU A 475 14.45 2.05 10.06
N GLY A 476 15.66 2.16 9.50
CA GLY A 476 15.94 2.36 8.09
C GLY A 476 15.84 3.81 7.62
N ILE A 477 15.97 4.79 8.51
CA ILE A 477 16.06 6.21 8.13
C ILE A 477 17.49 6.50 7.64
N ILE A 478 17.60 7.15 6.50
CA ILE A 478 18.87 7.43 5.82
C ILE A 478 19.14 8.94 5.93
N SER A 479 20.36 9.28 6.33
CA SER A 479 20.83 10.67 6.35
C SER A 479 21.02 11.25 4.95
N THR A 480 20.84 12.56 4.81
CA THR A 480 21.26 13.29 3.60
C THR A 480 22.76 13.15 3.33
N GLU A 481 23.58 13.05 4.38
CA GLU A 481 25.03 12.88 4.25
C GLU A 481 25.38 11.52 3.64
N PHE A 482 24.60 10.48 3.86
CA PHE A 482 24.83 9.16 3.25
C PHE A 482 24.88 9.26 1.71
N GLN A 483 23.95 10.00 1.11
CA GLN A 483 23.90 10.18 -0.34
C GLN A 483 25.02 11.09 -0.86
N LYS A 484 25.38 12.14 -0.10
CA LYS A 484 26.51 13.00 -0.43
C LYS A 484 27.81 12.21 -0.40
N ASN A 485 28.02 11.40 0.63
CA ASN A 485 29.20 10.58 0.83
C ASN A 485 29.33 9.50 -0.26
N LEU A 486 28.23 8.90 -0.72
CA LEU A 486 28.27 8.01 -1.90
C LEU A 486 28.78 8.72 -3.15
N LYS A 487 28.32 9.95 -3.41
CA LYS A 487 28.77 10.74 -4.56
C LYS A 487 30.24 11.13 -4.45
N GLU A 488 30.69 11.48 -3.25
CA GLU A 488 32.06 11.86 -2.95
C GLU A 488 33.07 10.76 -3.34
N ILE A 489 32.70 9.49 -3.10
CA ILE A 489 33.49 8.31 -3.49
C ILE A 489 33.08 7.73 -4.85
N ASN A 490 32.33 8.46 -5.66
CA ASN A 490 31.84 8.07 -6.99
C ASN A 490 31.16 6.68 -7.00
N LEU A 491 30.31 6.42 -6.01
CA LEU A 491 29.49 5.22 -5.93
C LEU A 491 28.00 5.52 -6.27
N PRO A 492 27.28 4.59 -6.90
CA PRO A 492 25.87 4.79 -7.24
C PRO A 492 24.97 5.01 -6.00
N CYS A 493 24.10 6.04 -6.06
CA CYS A 493 23.09 6.33 -5.03
C CYS A 493 22.11 5.15 -4.75
N SER A 494 22.01 4.17 -5.67
CA SER A 494 21.21 2.96 -5.47
C SER A 494 21.72 2.08 -4.32
N ILE A 495 22.99 2.22 -3.93
CA ILE A 495 23.61 1.47 -2.82
C ILE A 495 22.90 1.76 -1.50
N ALA A 496 22.44 3.00 -1.29
CA ALA A 496 21.68 3.37 -0.09
C ALA A 496 20.42 2.49 0.09
N LYS A 497 19.74 2.12 -1.00
CA LYS A 497 18.56 1.24 -0.97
C LYS A 497 18.95 -0.20 -0.56
N VAL A 498 20.10 -0.68 -1.03
CA VAL A 498 20.61 -2.02 -0.69
C VAL A 498 21.03 -2.06 0.79
N GLY A 499 21.76 -1.04 1.25
CA GLY A 499 22.16 -0.87 2.64
C GLY A 499 20.97 -0.78 3.58
N GLN A 500 19.98 0.04 3.25
CA GLN A 500 18.73 0.14 4.00
C GLN A 500 18.03 -1.21 4.13
N ARG A 501 17.88 -1.94 3.02
CA ARG A 501 17.25 -3.26 3.05
C ARG A 501 18.01 -4.24 3.94
N ALA A 502 19.34 -4.25 3.88
CA ALA A 502 20.17 -5.10 4.73
C ALA A 502 19.97 -4.76 6.23
N VAL A 503 19.97 -3.47 6.58
CA VAL A 503 19.72 -3.00 7.95
C VAL A 503 18.33 -3.42 8.43
N LEU A 504 17.28 -3.20 7.64
CA LEU A 504 15.90 -3.55 8.00
C LEU A 504 15.73 -5.06 8.22
N LEU A 505 16.32 -5.89 7.34
CA LEU A 505 16.28 -7.35 7.46
C LEU A 505 16.97 -7.81 8.76
N GLN A 506 18.13 -7.24 9.07
CA GLN A 506 18.85 -7.59 10.30
C GLN A 506 18.15 -7.08 11.55
N THR A 507 17.59 -5.87 11.54
CA THR A 507 16.76 -5.38 12.65
C THR A 507 15.57 -6.32 12.90
N CYS A 508 14.88 -6.76 11.83
CA CYS A 508 13.81 -7.76 11.97
C CYS A 508 14.32 -9.08 12.56
N HIS A 509 15.48 -9.57 12.13
CA HIS A 509 16.08 -10.80 12.65
C HIS A 509 16.40 -10.70 14.14
N ILE A 510 17.02 -9.59 14.56
CA ILE A 510 17.37 -9.31 15.96
C ILE A 510 16.11 -9.34 16.83
N VAL A 511 15.07 -8.60 16.46
CA VAL A 511 13.84 -8.50 17.25
C VAL A 511 13.10 -9.85 17.28
N ARG A 512 13.08 -10.61 16.18
CA ARG A 512 12.49 -11.97 16.16
C ARG A 512 13.23 -12.92 17.10
N LYS A 513 14.57 -12.94 17.05
CA LYS A 513 15.40 -13.79 17.90
C LYS A 513 15.34 -13.39 19.37
N PHE A 514 15.06 -12.12 19.65
CA PHE A 514 14.93 -11.63 21.03
C PHE A 514 13.58 -12.01 21.66
N LEU A 515 12.49 -11.94 20.89
CA LEU A 515 11.13 -12.16 21.37
C LEU A 515 10.69 -13.63 21.35
N ASN A 516 11.32 -14.45 20.51
CA ASN A 516 11.22 -15.92 20.57
C ASN A 516 12.24 -16.45 21.56
#